data_AF-A0A3C0AQU5-F1
#
_entry.id   AF-A0A3C0AQU5-F1
#
_cell.length_a   1.000
_cell.length_b   1.000
_cell.length_c   1.000
_cell.angle_alpha   90.00
_cell.angle_beta   90.00
_cell.angle_gamma   90.00
#
_symmetry.space_group_name_H-M   'P 1'
#
loop_
_entity.id
_entity.type
_entity.pdbx_description
1 polymer ?
#
loop_
_entity_poly.entity_id
_entity_poly.type
_entity_poly.pdbx_seq_one_letter_code
_entity_poly.pdbx_strand_id
1 'polypeptide(L)' 'TSQEVAIELVKTCYLGEADGDGIHLLGALAGNVLRVSPPMTMTEAEAETSIALLNRLCVKLAEQLQGATASA' A
#
# COMPACT_ATOMS: atom_id res chain seq x y z
N THR A 1 -9.63 11.41 6.29
CA THR A 1 -10.77 10.47 6.34
C THR A 1 -10.30 9.06 5.98
N SER A 2 -11.07 8.00 6.24
CA SER A 2 -10.66 6.63 5.87
C SER A 2 -10.48 6.45 4.36
N GLN A 3 -11.22 7.20 3.55
CA GLN A 3 -11.07 7.19 2.09
C GLN A 3 -9.74 7.81 1.63
N GLU A 4 -9.35 8.95 2.22
CA GLU A 4 -8.06 9.58 1.91
C GLU A 4 -6.89 8.67 2.30
N VAL A 5 -6.99 7.96 3.44
CA VAL A 5 -5.99 6.96 3.84
C VAL A 5 -5.85 5.86 2.79
N ALA A 6 -6.98 5.34 2.27
CA ALA A 6 -6.95 4.30 1.25
C ALA A 6 -6.33 4.81 -0.07
N ILE A 7 -6.65 6.05 -0.48
CA ILE A 7 -6.06 6.68 -1.68
C ILE A 7 -4.55 6.82 -1.53
N GLU A 8 -4.08 7.33 -0.39
CA GLU A 8 -2.64 7.50 -0.17
C GLU A 8 -1.90 6.18 -0.01
N LEU A 9 -2.55 5.15 0.55
CA LEU A 9 -1.97 3.82 0.60
C LEU A 9 -1.79 3.22 -0.80
N VAL A 10 -2.77 3.37 -1.69
CA VAL A 10 -2.65 2.93 -3.09
C VAL A 10 -1.51 3.64 -3.80
N LYS A 11 -1.40 4.97 -3.63
CA LYS A 11 -0.30 5.75 -4.22
C LYS A 11 1.07 5.33 -3.65
N THR A 12 1.15 5.12 -2.34
CA THR A 12 2.37 4.67 -1.67
C THR A 12 2.80 3.29 -2.18
N CYS A 13 1.84 2.36 -2.33
CA CYS A 13 2.08 1.05 -2.94
C CYS A 13 2.59 1.19 -4.38
N TYR A 14 1.97 2.04 -5.20
CA TYR A 14 2.38 2.24 -6.60
C TYR A 14 3.79 2.80 -6.73
N LEU A 15 4.20 3.72 -5.83
CA LEU A 15 5.54 4.29 -5.83
C LEU A 15 6.61 3.33 -5.30
N GLY A 16 6.26 2.49 -4.32
CA GLY A 16 7.20 1.56 -3.69
C GLY A 16 8.29 2.26 -2.88
N GLU A 17 9.39 1.54 -2.66
CA GLU A 17 10.63 2.03 -2.08
C GLU A 17 11.56 2.58 -3.17
N ALA A 18 12.75 3.05 -2.78
CA ALA A 18 13.67 3.76 -3.69
C ALA A 18 14.10 2.93 -4.92
N ASP A 19 14.05 1.60 -4.81
CA ASP A 19 14.48 0.67 -5.85
C ASP A 19 13.38 0.37 -6.89
N GLY A 20 12.18 0.95 -6.74
CA GLY A 20 11.09 0.78 -7.71
C GLY A 20 10.36 -0.56 -7.61
N ASP A 21 10.24 -1.10 -6.39
CA ASP A 21 9.59 -2.39 -6.08
C ASP A 21 8.05 -2.31 -5.91
N GLY A 22 7.43 -1.24 -6.38
CA GLY A 22 6.03 -0.90 -6.11
C GLY A 22 5.00 -1.99 -6.48
N ILE A 23 3.88 -1.97 -5.75
CA ILE A 23 2.73 -2.86 -5.92
C ILE A 23 1.62 -2.11 -6.64
N HIS A 24 1.20 -2.62 -7.79
CA HIS A 24 0.08 -2.07 -8.53
C HIS A 24 -1.26 -2.56 -7.95
N LEU A 25 -2.01 -1.65 -7.32
CA LEU A 25 -3.38 -1.89 -6.86
C LEU A 25 -4.38 -1.18 -7.77
N LEU A 26 -5.57 -1.77 -7.94
CA LEU A 26 -6.62 -1.24 -8.84
C LEU A 26 -7.24 0.09 -8.39
N GLY A 27 -6.95 0.56 -7.18
CA GLY A 27 -7.49 1.81 -6.63
C GLY A 27 -8.14 1.64 -5.26
N ALA A 28 -8.37 2.79 -4.60
CA ALA A 28 -9.16 2.87 -3.39
C ALA A 28 -10.64 2.86 -3.78
N LEU A 29 -11.32 1.77 -3.44
CA LEU A 29 -12.69 1.50 -3.85
C LEU A 29 -13.62 1.55 -2.65
N ALA A 30 -14.94 1.67 -2.89
CA ALA A 30 -15.97 1.63 -1.85
C ALA A 30 -15.58 2.33 -0.52
N GLY A 31 -15.04 3.55 -0.62
CA GLY A 31 -14.49 4.28 0.52
C GLY A 31 -13.08 3.81 0.89
N ASN A 32 -12.95 2.68 1.58
CA ASN A 32 -11.72 2.23 2.23
C ASN A 32 -11.35 0.77 1.92
N VAL A 33 -11.74 0.26 0.75
CA VAL A 33 -11.45 -1.11 0.32
C VAL A 33 -10.29 -1.13 -0.67
N LEU A 34 -9.30 -1.99 -0.40
CA LEU A 34 -8.21 -2.32 -1.33
C LEU A 34 -8.51 -3.66 -2.01
N ARG A 35 -8.40 -3.71 -3.35
CA ARG A 35 -8.52 -4.96 -4.11
C ARG A 35 -7.14 -5.51 -4.44
N VAL A 36 -6.94 -6.81 -4.16
CA VAL A 36 -5.74 -7.56 -4.50
C VAL A 36 -6.12 -8.61 -5.54
N SER A 37 -5.50 -8.54 -6.72
CA SER A 37 -5.76 -9.46 -7.84
C SER A 37 -4.42 -9.82 -8.50
N PRO A 38 -3.61 -10.68 -7.87
CA PRO A 38 -2.31 -11.05 -8.41
C PRO A 38 -2.48 -11.88 -9.70
N PRO A 39 -1.46 -11.95 -10.56
CA PRO A 39 -1.46 -12.87 -11.69
C PRO A 39 -1.60 -14.32 -11.22
N MET A 40 -2.32 -15.16 -11.99
CA MET A 40 -2.46 -16.59 -11.71
C MET A 40 -1.15 -17.38 -11.78
N THR A 41 -0.09 -16.77 -12.31
CA THR A 41 1.26 -17.34 -12.42
C THR A 41 2.16 -16.96 -11.24
N MET A 42 1.70 -16.11 -10.32
CA MET A 42 2.48 -15.70 -9.15
C MET A 42 2.77 -16.92 -8.28
N THR A 43 4.05 -17.09 -7.93
CA THR A 43 4.51 -18.10 -6.98
C THR A 43 4.22 -17.68 -5.55
N GLU A 44 4.23 -18.64 -4.62
CA GLU A 44 4.09 -18.36 -3.19
C GLU A 44 5.18 -17.40 -2.68
N ALA A 45 6.43 -17.58 -3.10
CA ALA A 45 7.54 -16.71 -2.70
C ALA A 45 7.37 -15.26 -3.19
N GLU A 46 6.85 -15.06 -4.41
CA GLU A 46 6.53 -13.73 -4.94
C GLU A 46 5.35 -13.09 -4.17
N ALA A 47 4.34 -13.89 -3.80
CA ALA A 47 3.22 -13.44 -2.98
C ALA A 47 3.67 -13.01 -1.58
N GLU A 48 4.52 -13.81 -0.92
CA GLU A 48 5.11 -13.47 0.38
C GLU A 48 5.93 -12.19 0.32
N THR A 49 6.78 -12.05 -0.70
CA THR A 49 7.57 -10.84 -0.93
C THR A 49 6.67 -9.61 -1.11
N SER A 50 5.61 -9.75 -1.89
CA SER A 50 4.64 -8.67 -2.15
C SER A 50 3.88 -8.26 -0.88
N ILE A 51 3.40 -9.24 -0.08
CA ILE A 51 2.69 -8.96 1.17
C ILE A 51 3.62 -8.33 2.21
N ALA A 52 4.88 -8.79 2.29
CA ALA A 52 5.87 -8.21 3.17
C ALA A 52 6.15 -6.74 2.83
N LEU A 53 6.27 -6.41 1.53
CA LEU A 53 6.41 -5.03 1.08
C LEU A 53 5.17 -4.20 1.39
N LEU A 54 3.97 -4.70 1.07
CA LEU A 54 2.71 -4.01 1.38
C LEU A 54 2.62 -3.64 2.86
N ASN A 55 2.99 -4.56 3.75
CA ASN A 55 3.00 -4.30 5.19
C ASN A 55 3.98 -3.19 5.58
N ARG A 56 5.23 -3.23 5.07
CA ARG A 56 6.23 -2.19 5.35
C ARG A 56 5.74 -0.81 4.90
N LEU A 57 5.21 -0.70 3.69
CA LEU A 57 4.68 0.54 3.14
C LEU A 57 3.48 1.06 3.96
N CYS A 58 2.60 0.16 4.39
CA CYS A 58 1.45 0.51 5.23
C CYS A 58 1.88 1.06 6.59
N VAL A 59 2.82 0.39 7.28
CA VAL A 59 3.36 0.85 8.57
C VAL A 59 4.02 2.21 8.42
N LYS A 60 4.90 2.38 7.42
CA LYS A 60 5.58 3.65 7.15
C LYS A 60 4.59 4.78 6.89
N LEU A 61 3.56 4.55 6.09
CA LEU A 61 2.53 5.56 5.82
C LEU A 61 1.74 5.90 7.09
N ALA A 62 1.39 4.90 7.90
CA ALA A 62 0.68 5.12 9.15
C ALA A 62 1.49 6.01 10.11
N GLU A 63 2.79 5.76 10.25
CA GLU A 63 3.69 6.59 11.05
C GLU A 63 3.75 8.04 10.53
N GLN A 64 3.84 8.22 9.21
CA GLN A 64 3.87 9.54 8.58
C GLN A 64 2.56 10.32 8.82
N LEU A 65 1.41 9.68 8.64
CA LEU A 65 0.11 10.33 8.82
C LEU A 65 -0.15 10.67 10.31
N GLN A 66 0.28 9.81 11.23
CA GLN A 66 0.17 10.07 12.67
C GLN A 66 1.13 11.18 13.11
N GLY A 67 2.37 11.19 12.63
CA GLY A 67 3.35 12.23 12.93
C GLY A 67 2.97 13.61 12.34
N ALA A 68 2.38 13.62 11.14
CA ALA A 68 1.81 14.83 10.55
C ALA A 68 0.65 15.39 11.39
N THR A 69 -0.18 14.51 11.95
CA THR A 69 -1.29 14.92 12.84
C THR A 69 -0.78 15.50 14.17
N ALA A 70 0.35 15.01 14.69
CA ALA A 70 0.95 15.53 15.91
C ALA A 70 1.62 16.91 15.75
N SER A 71 1.90 17.32 14.51
CA SER A 71 2.59 18.57 14.17
C SER A 71 1.66 19.68 13.65
N ALA A 72 0.35 19.40 13.56
CA ALA A 72 -0.71 20.29 13.06
C ALA A 72 -1.64 20.73 14.19
#